data_AF-A0A9P7EAA4-F1
#
_entry.id   AF-A0A9P7EAA4-F1
#
_cell.length_a   1.000
_cell.length_b   1.000
_cell.length_c   1.000
_cell.angle_alpha   90.00
_cell.angle_beta   90.00
_cell.angle_gamma   90.00
#
_symmetry.space_group_name_H-M   'P 1'
#
loop_
_entity.id
_entity.type
_entity.pdbx_description
1 polymer ?
#
loop_
_entity_poly.entity_id
_entity_poly.type
_entity_poly.pdbx_seq_one_letter_code
_entity_poly.pdbx_strand_id
1 'polypeptide(L)'
;HNLPVDPTPSTLSFYITYMSHHIQPHSVEAYLSGIINQLEPHFPHVRQSQNSLLVKWTLQGALCLLGHLVSQKEPLRWDDLLHVLNGLPQPMTHDDLLWVTQLHCVFYGLLHLGELVAPDEIALQDFTKFSMWASVHVSDGDFTFLLQCEKADTQYEGNRVIIQHSAASSDPWPLFTQYLASHDQKYPLHSFLWIHKDGHHPTHSWFIRKLKSFFSNDISGHSMRAGGATSLAAAGVSPDHI
;
A
#
# COMPACT_ATOMS: atom_id res chain seq x y z
N HIS A 1 30.58 -18.55 -31.23
CA HIS A 1 30.62 -19.24 -29.92
C HIS A 1 29.92 -20.58 -30.08
N ASN A 2 30.60 -21.71 -29.87
CA ASN A 2 30.04 -23.07 -29.99
C ASN A 2 29.08 -23.37 -28.83
N LEU A 3 28.03 -22.58 -28.68
CA LEU A 3 27.01 -22.76 -27.66
C LEU A 3 25.97 -23.77 -28.14
N PRO A 4 25.42 -24.60 -27.25
CA PRO A 4 24.33 -25.50 -27.59
C PRO A 4 23.10 -24.70 -28.06
N VAL A 5 22.35 -25.28 -28.99
CA VAL A 5 21.09 -24.70 -29.49
C VAL A 5 20.02 -24.72 -28.40
N ASP A 6 20.01 -25.79 -27.58
CA ASP A 6 19.13 -25.90 -26.43
C ASP A 6 19.54 -24.94 -25.31
N PRO A 7 18.59 -24.20 -24.69
CA PRO A 7 18.91 -23.33 -23.58
C PRO A 7 19.28 -24.16 -22.34
N THR A 8 20.53 -24.03 -21.94
CA THR A 8 21.11 -24.64 -20.74
C THR A 8 21.18 -23.64 -19.59
N PRO A 9 21.33 -24.11 -18.33
CA PRO A 9 21.61 -23.23 -17.20
C PRO A 9 22.72 -22.20 -17.46
N SER A 10 23.80 -22.61 -18.14
CA SER A 10 24.94 -21.76 -18.45
C SER A 10 24.62 -20.70 -19.51
N THR A 11 23.87 -21.04 -20.56
CA THR A 11 23.48 -20.04 -21.57
C THR A 11 22.51 -19.01 -20.99
N LEU A 12 21.60 -19.44 -20.10
CA LEU A 12 20.68 -18.54 -19.41
C LEU A 12 21.43 -17.65 -18.39
N SER A 13 22.42 -18.17 -17.67
CA SER A 13 23.24 -17.35 -16.77
C SER A 13 24.07 -16.32 -17.53
N PHE A 14 24.66 -16.68 -18.68
CA PHE A 14 25.34 -15.70 -19.54
C PHE A 14 24.41 -14.61 -20.05
N TYR A 15 23.18 -14.97 -20.45
CA TYR A 15 22.16 -14.00 -20.82
C TYR A 15 21.86 -13.04 -19.66
N ILE A 16 21.65 -13.57 -18.44
CA ILE A 16 21.40 -12.74 -17.26
C ILE A 16 22.55 -11.77 -17.01
N THR A 17 23.78 -12.26 -16.94
CA THR A 17 24.95 -11.43 -16.67
C THR A 17 25.11 -10.35 -17.73
N TYR A 18 25.02 -10.72 -19.01
CA TYR A 18 25.15 -9.76 -20.12
C TYR A 18 24.04 -8.70 -20.08
N MET A 19 22.77 -9.12 -19.98
CA MET A 19 21.65 -8.18 -20.01
C MET A 19 21.60 -7.30 -18.76
N SER A 20 22.03 -7.79 -17.60
CA SER A 20 22.07 -7.00 -16.36
C SER A 20 23.04 -5.83 -16.41
N HIS A 21 24.00 -5.83 -17.35
CA HIS A 21 24.86 -4.67 -17.62
C HIS A 21 24.19 -3.62 -18.52
N HIS A 22 23.09 -3.98 -19.20
CA HIS A 22 22.41 -3.12 -20.17
C HIS A 22 21.03 -2.65 -19.72
N ILE A 23 20.35 -3.42 -18.85
CA ILE A 23 19.03 -3.11 -18.29
C ILE A 23 18.97 -3.51 -16.81
N GLN A 24 17.95 -3.02 -16.09
CA GLN A 24 17.78 -3.34 -14.67
C GLN A 24 17.61 -4.86 -14.46
N PRO A 25 18.30 -5.48 -13.49
CA PRO A 25 18.19 -6.91 -13.23
C PRO A 25 16.76 -7.40 -12.95
N HIS A 26 15.91 -6.57 -12.34
CA HIS A 26 14.47 -6.86 -12.20
C HIS A 26 13.75 -7.03 -13.56
N SER A 27 14.10 -6.20 -14.54
CA SER A 27 13.57 -6.34 -15.91
C SER A 27 14.13 -7.59 -16.59
N VAL A 28 15.38 -7.96 -16.32
CA VAL A 28 16.00 -9.20 -16.84
C VAL A 28 15.22 -10.42 -16.35
N GLU A 29 14.83 -10.47 -15.08
CA GLU A 29 14.01 -11.56 -14.52
C GLU A 29 12.66 -11.71 -15.24
N ALA A 30 11.96 -10.58 -15.44
CA ALA A 30 10.68 -10.55 -16.13
C ALA A 30 10.81 -10.99 -17.60
N TYR A 31 11.82 -10.47 -18.31
CA TYR A 31 12.09 -10.85 -19.70
C TYR A 31 12.52 -12.31 -19.82
N LEU A 32 13.35 -12.79 -18.91
CA LEU A 32 13.75 -14.20 -18.88
C LEU A 32 12.52 -15.09 -18.75
N SER A 33 11.60 -14.78 -17.83
CA SER A 33 10.36 -15.53 -17.68
C SER A 33 9.50 -15.50 -18.95
N GLY A 34 9.41 -14.34 -19.63
CA GLY A 34 8.71 -14.20 -20.90
C GLY A 34 9.36 -15.01 -22.04
N ILE A 35 10.68 -14.96 -22.18
CA ILE A 35 11.44 -15.73 -23.17
C ILE A 35 11.25 -17.22 -22.93
N ILE A 36 11.34 -17.67 -21.68
CA ILE A 36 11.17 -19.08 -21.32
C ILE A 36 9.77 -19.57 -21.68
N ASN A 37 8.73 -18.78 -21.42
CA ASN A 37 7.36 -19.12 -21.82
C ASN A 37 7.21 -19.28 -23.35
N GLN A 38 7.94 -18.51 -24.16
CA GLN A 38 7.92 -18.63 -25.63
C GLN A 38 8.77 -19.79 -26.15
N LEU A 39 9.85 -20.16 -25.44
CA LEU A 39 10.74 -21.25 -25.82
C LEU A 39 10.22 -22.63 -25.42
N GLU A 40 9.39 -22.72 -24.38
CA GLU A 40 8.87 -23.99 -23.85
C GLU A 40 8.24 -24.92 -24.89
N PRO A 41 7.43 -24.45 -25.88
CA PRO A 41 6.88 -25.33 -26.91
C PRO A 41 7.93 -26.01 -27.79
N HIS A 42 9.12 -25.41 -27.93
CA HIS A 42 10.20 -25.89 -28.80
C HIS A 42 11.30 -26.62 -28.01
N PHE A 43 11.45 -26.27 -26.72
CA PHE A 43 12.49 -26.78 -25.83
C PHE A 43 11.86 -27.23 -24.51
N PRO A 44 11.40 -28.50 -24.40
CA PRO A 44 10.58 -28.95 -23.26
C PRO A 44 11.32 -28.91 -21.90
N HIS A 45 12.66 -28.93 -21.90
CA HIS A 45 13.47 -28.88 -20.69
C HIS A 45 13.86 -27.47 -20.25
N VAL A 46 13.44 -26.43 -20.99
CA VAL A 46 13.90 -25.06 -20.76
C VAL A 46 13.51 -24.51 -19.38
N ARG A 47 12.34 -24.90 -18.84
CA ARG A 47 11.92 -24.54 -17.48
C ARG A 47 12.78 -25.19 -16.41
N GLN A 48 13.28 -26.40 -16.65
CA GLN A 48 14.20 -27.07 -15.72
C GLN A 48 15.54 -26.32 -15.69
N SER A 49 16.02 -25.89 -16.85
CA SER A 49 17.21 -25.03 -16.97
C SER A 49 17.03 -23.69 -16.24
N GLN A 50 15.89 -23.02 -16.40
CA GLN A 50 15.57 -21.76 -15.71
C GLN A 50 15.54 -21.94 -14.18
N ASN A 51 14.97 -23.04 -13.70
CA ASN A 51 14.85 -23.30 -12.26
C ASN A 51 16.12 -23.83 -11.60
N SER A 52 17.19 -24.02 -12.36
CA SER A 52 18.49 -24.46 -11.83
C SER A 52 19.07 -23.47 -10.82
N LEU A 53 19.84 -24.00 -9.86
CA LEU A 53 20.51 -23.17 -8.85
C LEU A 53 21.45 -22.14 -9.47
N LEU A 54 22.11 -22.48 -10.58
CA LEU A 54 23.01 -21.57 -11.28
C LEU A 54 22.28 -20.30 -11.76
N VAL A 55 21.11 -20.47 -12.41
CA VAL A 55 20.32 -19.35 -12.92
C VAL A 55 19.81 -18.50 -11.77
N LYS A 56 19.26 -19.13 -10.73
CA LYS A 56 18.76 -18.44 -9.52
C LYS A 56 19.87 -17.63 -8.83
N TRP A 57 21.04 -18.22 -8.62
CA TRP A 57 22.17 -17.53 -7.98
C TRP A 57 22.77 -16.44 -8.86
N THR A 58 22.80 -16.64 -10.18
CA THR A 58 23.28 -15.59 -11.11
C THR A 58 22.33 -14.40 -11.09
N LEU A 59 21.02 -14.64 -11.10
CA LEU A 59 20.01 -13.60 -11.00
C LEU A 59 20.09 -12.86 -9.65
N GLN A 60 20.19 -13.61 -8.55
CA GLN A 60 20.39 -13.02 -7.22
C GLN A 60 21.67 -12.18 -7.16
N GLY A 61 22.78 -12.68 -7.70
CA GLY A 61 24.05 -11.95 -7.78
C GLY A 61 23.94 -10.67 -8.60
N ALA A 62 23.27 -10.73 -9.76
CA ALA A 62 23.00 -9.56 -10.59
C ALA A 62 22.13 -8.53 -9.86
N LEU A 63 21.09 -8.97 -9.16
CA LEU A 63 20.23 -8.12 -8.33
C LEU A 63 21.02 -7.44 -7.21
N CYS A 64 21.90 -8.17 -6.53
CA CYS A 64 22.73 -7.63 -5.45
C CYS A 64 23.81 -6.65 -5.94
N LEU A 65 24.42 -6.91 -7.10
CA LEU A 65 25.56 -6.14 -7.60
C LEU A 65 25.17 -4.94 -8.47
N LEU A 66 24.12 -5.11 -9.29
CA LEU A 66 23.73 -4.17 -10.34
C LEU A 66 22.28 -3.66 -10.17
N GLY A 67 21.53 -4.25 -9.24
CA GLY A 67 20.22 -3.71 -8.87
C GLY A 67 20.41 -2.37 -8.20
N HIS A 68 19.82 -1.32 -8.76
CA HIS A 68 19.64 -0.11 -7.98
C HIS A 68 18.51 -0.34 -6.98
N LEU A 69 18.70 0.15 -5.76
CA LEU A 69 17.59 0.32 -4.83
C LEU A 69 16.52 1.12 -5.57
N VAL A 70 15.32 0.54 -5.71
CA VAL A 70 14.12 1.34 -5.98
C VAL A 70 14.16 2.48 -4.96
N SER A 71 14.09 3.73 -5.41
CA SER A 71 14.01 4.89 -4.52
C SER A 71 12.75 4.74 -3.68
N GLN A 72 12.88 4.03 -2.55
CA GLN A 72 11.77 3.78 -1.65
C GLN A 72 11.38 5.12 -1.05
N LYS A 73 10.08 5.40 -1.12
CA LYS A 73 9.50 6.58 -0.47
C LYS A 73 9.76 6.44 1.02
N GLU A 74 10.14 7.54 1.68
CA GLU A 74 10.43 7.50 3.10
C GLU A 74 9.18 7.10 3.88
N PRO A 75 9.30 6.25 4.91
CA PRO A 75 8.19 5.91 5.77
C PRO A 75 7.75 7.15 6.56
N LEU A 76 6.44 7.32 6.71
CA LEU A 76 5.89 8.37 7.56
C LEU A 76 6.26 8.09 9.03
N ARG A 77 6.55 9.12 9.81
CA ARG A 77 6.90 8.99 11.24
C ARG A 77 5.79 9.54 12.13
N TRP A 78 5.88 9.24 13.43
CA TRP A 78 5.01 9.84 14.44
C TRP A 78 5.03 11.36 14.44
N ASP A 79 6.23 11.94 14.37
CA ASP A 79 6.42 13.39 14.36
C ASP A 79 5.76 14.05 13.15
N ASP A 80 5.68 13.33 12.02
CA ASP A 80 5.04 13.81 10.80
C ASP A 80 3.51 13.92 10.98
N LEU A 81 2.88 13.00 11.72
CA LEU A 81 1.45 13.09 12.06
C LEU A 81 1.15 14.30 12.93
N LEU A 82 2.01 14.59 13.90
CA LEU A 82 1.91 15.79 14.74
C LEU A 82 2.15 17.06 13.95
N HIS A 83 3.13 17.05 13.04
CA HIS A 83 3.39 18.17 12.15
C HIS A 83 2.15 18.52 11.32
N VAL A 84 1.48 17.50 10.77
CA VAL A 84 0.23 17.66 10.04
C VAL A 84 -0.87 18.26 10.91
N LEU A 85 -1.11 17.72 12.10
CA LEU A 85 -2.15 18.21 13.01
C LEU A 85 -1.94 19.68 13.38
N ASN A 86 -0.70 20.07 13.65
CA ASN A 86 -0.34 21.44 14.01
C ASN A 86 -0.41 22.41 12.81
N GLY A 87 -0.24 21.91 11.59
CA GLY A 87 -0.29 22.72 10.37
C GLY A 87 -1.71 22.90 9.80
N LEU A 88 -2.71 22.15 10.28
CA LEU A 88 -4.09 22.29 9.83
C LEU A 88 -4.78 23.54 10.44
N PRO A 89 -5.64 24.23 9.67
CA PRO A 89 -6.38 25.37 10.17
C PRO A 89 -7.35 24.96 11.29
N GLN A 90 -7.50 25.85 12.28
CA GLN A 90 -8.41 25.67 13.41
C GLN A 90 -9.54 26.73 13.35
N PRO A 91 -10.81 26.36 13.46
CA PRO A 91 -11.32 24.98 13.58
C PRO A 91 -11.18 24.18 12.27
N MET A 92 -10.92 22.88 12.39
CA MET A 92 -10.83 21.98 11.23
C MET A 92 -12.16 21.89 10.50
N THR A 93 -12.12 21.94 9.16
CA THR A 93 -13.33 21.70 8.35
C THR A 93 -13.63 20.20 8.27
N HIS A 94 -14.83 19.85 7.79
CA HIS A 94 -15.20 18.45 7.54
C HIS A 94 -14.20 17.72 6.62
N ASP A 95 -13.71 18.39 5.57
CA ASP A 95 -12.73 17.80 4.64
C ASP A 95 -11.34 17.66 5.28
N ASP A 96 -11.02 18.48 6.29
CA ASP A 96 -9.79 18.38 7.06
C ASP A 96 -9.88 17.23 8.06
N LEU A 97 -11.02 17.11 8.77
CA LEU A 97 -11.35 15.98 9.63
C LEU A 97 -11.32 14.66 8.85
N LEU A 98 -11.97 14.60 7.68
CA LEU A 98 -11.94 13.42 6.80
C LEU A 98 -10.50 13.04 6.46
N TRP A 99 -9.73 14.00 5.95
CA TRP A 99 -8.40 13.74 5.45
C TRP A 99 -7.44 13.29 6.57
N VAL A 100 -7.45 13.99 7.71
CA VAL A 100 -6.55 13.67 8.82
C VAL A 100 -6.94 12.35 9.50
N THR A 101 -8.24 12.06 9.57
CA THR A 101 -8.74 10.77 10.07
C THR A 101 -8.29 9.63 9.16
N GLN A 102 -8.43 9.77 7.83
CA GLN A 102 -7.93 8.77 6.89
C GLN A 102 -6.41 8.57 7.01
N LEU A 103 -5.64 9.65 7.12
CA LEU A 103 -4.18 9.58 7.33
C LEU A 103 -3.83 8.75 8.56
N HIS A 104 -4.51 8.99 9.68
CA HIS A 104 -4.29 8.26 10.92
C HIS A 104 -4.79 6.81 10.81
N CYS A 105 -5.93 6.54 10.18
CA CYS A 105 -6.42 5.18 9.97
C CYS A 105 -5.46 4.34 9.10
N VAL A 106 -4.90 4.91 8.04
CA VAL A 106 -3.90 4.23 7.20
C VAL A 106 -2.62 3.94 7.99
N PHE A 107 -2.18 4.88 8.82
CA PHE A 107 -0.98 4.71 9.63
C PHE A 107 -1.16 3.68 10.76
N TYR A 108 -2.19 3.85 11.60
CA TYR A 108 -2.43 2.99 12.76
C TYR A 108 -3.01 1.63 12.40
N GLY A 109 -3.90 1.58 11.40
CA GLY A 109 -4.51 0.34 10.92
C GLY A 109 -3.68 -0.40 9.88
N LEU A 110 -2.50 0.13 9.51
CA LEU A 110 -1.61 -0.45 8.50
C LEU A 110 -2.29 -0.70 7.15
N LEU A 111 -3.29 0.13 6.84
CA LEU A 111 -4.11 -0.01 5.66
C LEU A 111 -3.35 0.47 4.42
N HIS A 112 -3.76 0.01 3.25
CA HIS A 112 -3.44 0.70 2.02
C HIS A 112 -4.34 1.92 1.86
N LEU A 113 -3.78 3.03 1.36
CA LEU A 113 -4.58 4.23 1.07
C LEU A 113 -5.77 3.89 0.15
N GLY A 114 -5.58 3.02 -0.83
CA GLY A 114 -6.62 2.58 -1.77
C GLY A 114 -7.80 1.83 -1.14
N GLU A 115 -7.72 1.46 0.14
CA GLU A 115 -8.84 0.86 0.89
C GLU A 115 -9.79 1.92 1.46
N LEU A 116 -9.32 3.18 1.61
CA LEU A 116 -10.12 4.27 2.17
C LEU A 116 -10.57 5.30 1.11
N VAL A 117 -9.89 5.35 -0.04
CA VAL A 117 -10.15 6.33 -1.10
C VAL A 117 -10.61 5.66 -2.39
N ALA A 118 -11.45 6.37 -3.14
CA ALA A 118 -11.90 5.93 -4.45
C ALA A 118 -10.79 6.12 -5.52
N PRO A 119 -10.71 5.22 -6.52
CA PRO A 119 -9.96 5.48 -7.75
C PRO A 119 -10.37 6.81 -8.39
N ASP A 120 -9.43 7.52 -8.98
CA ASP A 120 -9.72 8.79 -9.68
C ASP A 120 -10.55 8.56 -10.95
N GLU A 121 -10.39 7.42 -11.59
CA GLU A 121 -11.20 7.02 -12.74
C GLU A 121 -12.52 6.41 -12.29
N ILE A 122 -13.63 7.10 -12.60
CA ILE A 122 -14.99 6.70 -12.20
C ILE A 122 -15.33 5.27 -12.69
N ALA A 123 -14.85 4.88 -13.87
CA ALA A 123 -15.09 3.55 -14.43
C ALA A 123 -14.46 2.41 -13.60
N LEU A 124 -13.48 2.74 -12.75
CA LEU A 124 -12.80 1.79 -11.85
C LEU A 124 -13.39 1.83 -10.43
N GLN A 125 -14.32 2.73 -10.13
CA GLN A 125 -14.93 2.83 -8.82
C GLN A 125 -15.96 1.71 -8.63
N ASP A 126 -15.72 0.90 -7.61
CA ASP A 126 -16.61 -0.18 -7.20
C ASP A 126 -17.12 0.13 -5.79
N PHE A 127 -18.32 0.70 -5.72
CA PHE A 127 -18.94 1.13 -4.47
C PHE A 127 -19.20 -0.03 -3.50
N THR A 128 -19.24 -1.27 -3.98
CA THR A 128 -19.39 -2.45 -3.12
C THR A 128 -18.16 -2.70 -2.25
N LYS A 129 -17.03 -2.07 -2.56
CA LYS A 129 -15.77 -2.20 -1.81
C LYS A 129 -15.57 -1.10 -0.79
N PHE A 130 -16.47 -0.12 -0.73
CA PHE A 130 -16.31 1.02 0.16
C PHE A 130 -16.80 0.70 1.57
N SER A 131 -16.08 1.21 2.56
CA SER A 131 -16.45 1.07 3.97
C SER A 131 -17.81 1.67 4.23
N MET A 132 -18.68 0.88 4.86
CA MET A 132 -20.03 1.28 5.20
C MET A 132 -20.04 1.98 6.56
N TRP A 133 -20.78 3.09 6.64
CA TRP A 133 -21.04 3.80 7.90
C TRP A 133 -21.62 2.85 8.96
N ALA A 134 -22.60 2.04 8.57
CA ALA A 134 -23.27 1.08 9.45
C ALA A 134 -22.36 -0.02 10.03
N SER A 135 -21.14 -0.18 9.50
CA SER A 135 -20.14 -1.13 10.02
C SER A 135 -19.30 -0.56 11.16
N VAL A 136 -19.40 0.74 11.42
CA VAL A 136 -18.60 1.42 12.44
C VAL A 136 -19.08 1.06 13.83
N HIS A 137 -18.15 0.65 14.69
CA HIS A 137 -18.37 0.55 16.13
C HIS A 137 -17.31 1.36 16.85
N VAL A 138 -17.73 2.21 17.77
CA VAL A 138 -16.83 3.01 18.61
C VAL A 138 -17.00 2.57 20.06
N SER A 139 -15.88 2.32 20.72
CA SER A 139 -15.79 2.01 22.15
C SER A 139 -14.89 3.04 22.83
N ASP A 140 -14.82 3.01 24.16
CA ASP A 140 -13.96 3.94 24.92
C ASP A 140 -12.45 3.73 24.68
N GLY A 141 -12.05 2.55 24.16
CA GLY A 141 -10.64 2.19 23.94
C GLY A 141 -10.24 1.93 22.49
N ASP A 142 -11.21 1.83 21.57
CA ASP A 142 -10.97 1.52 20.17
C ASP A 142 -12.12 1.99 19.28
N PHE A 143 -11.90 1.92 17.98
CA PHE A 143 -12.96 1.93 17.00
C PHE A 143 -12.68 0.89 15.92
N THR A 144 -13.76 0.38 15.34
CA THR A 144 -13.71 -0.66 14.32
C THR A 144 -14.61 -0.31 13.15
N PHE A 145 -14.24 -0.76 11.95
CA PHE A 145 -15.09 -0.71 10.76
C PHE A 145 -14.69 -1.84 9.79
N LEU A 146 -15.58 -2.17 8.85
CA LEU A 146 -15.34 -3.23 7.88
C LEU A 146 -14.81 -2.65 6.56
N LEU A 147 -13.76 -3.27 6.04
CA LEU A 147 -13.34 -3.15 4.64
C LEU A 147 -14.08 -4.24 3.85
N GLN A 148 -14.90 -3.81 2.89
CA GLN A 148 -15.69 -4.74 2.10
C GLN A 148 -14.82 -5.35 1.00
N CYS A 149 -14.38 -6.59 1.24
CA CYS A 149 -13.77 -7.52 0.29
C CYS A 149 -12.31 -7.22 -0.14
N GLU A 150 -11.40 -8.10 0.29
CA GLU A 150 -10.04 -8.19 -0.23
C GLU A 150 -9.98 -9.20 -1.39
N LYS A 151 -9.07 -9.05 -2.36
CA LYS A 151 -8.94 -9.98 -3.51
C LYS A 151 -8.69 -11.44 -3.12
N ALA A 152 -8.28 -11.71 -1.87
CA ALA A 152 -8.06 -13.04 -1.31
C ALA A 152 -9.24 -13.55 -0.45
N ASP A 153 -10.26 -12.72 -0.22
CA ASP A 153 -11.41 -13.06 0.60
C ASP A 153 -12.39 -13.94 -0.20
N THR A 154 -12.21 -15.25 -0.08
CA THR A 154 -13.10 -16.24 -0.70
C THR A 154 -14.42 -16.40 0.05
N GLN A 155 -14.54 -15.85 1.26
CA GLN A 155 -15.69 -16.01 2.14
C GLN A 155 -16.57 -14.76 2.22
N TYR A 156 -16.13 -13.63 1.64
CA TYR A 156 -16.82 -12.34 1.64
C TYR A 156 -17.12 -11.80 3.05
N GLU A 157 -16.34 -12.20 4.05
CA GLU A 157 -16.53 -11.73 5.43
C GLU A 157 -16.03 -10.29 5.61
N GLY A 158 -15.17 -9.82 4.70
CA GLY A 158 -14.50 -8.53 4.81
C GLY A 158 -13.40 -8.53 5.87
N ASN A 159 -12.57 -7.49 5.86
CA ASN A 159 -11.52 -7.33 6.86
C ASN A 159 -11.99 -6.32 7.94
N ARG A 160 -12.09 -6.77 9.19
CA ARG A 160 -12.44 -5.89 10.32
C ARG A 160 -11.19 -5.17 10.78
N VAL A 161 -11.14 -3.88 10.49
CA VAL A 161 -10.09 -2.99 11.00
C VAL A 161 -10.42 -2.64 12.43
N ILE A 162 -9.44 -2.81 13.33
CA ILE A 162 -9.52 -2.40 14.73
C ILE A 162 -8.38 -1.43 14.98
N ILE A 163 -8.70 -0.19 15.36
CA ILE A 163 -7.72 0.82 15.71
C ILE A 163 -7.92 1.21 17.16
N GLN A 164 -6.88 0.96 17.96
CA GLN A 164 -6.87 1.26 19.39
C GLN A 164 -6.49 2.71 19.65
N HIS A 165 -6.95 3.21 20.79
CA HIS A 165 -6.48 4.47 21.34
C HIS A 165 -4.96 4.42 21.54
N SER A 166 -4.29 5.52 21.19
CA SER A 166 -2.87 5.68 21.39
C SER A 166 -2.61 6.61 22.57
N ALA A 167 -1.58 6.31 23.37
CA ALA A 167 -1.06 7.27 24.35
C ALA A 167 -0.21 8.38 23.70
N ALA A 168 0.00 8.31 22.38
CA ALA A 168 0.71 9.33 21.63
C ALA A 168 -0.12 10.62 21.51
N SER A 169 0.57 11.75 21.31
CA SER A 169 -0.08 13.05 21.11
C SER A 169 -0.89 13.15 19.80
N SER A 170 -0.74 12.19 18.88
CA SER A 170 -1.47 12.09 17.61
C SER A 170 -2.49 10.95 17.66
N ASP A 171 -3.25 10.88 18.74
CA ASP A 171 -4.22 9.80 18.96
C ASP A 171 -5.33 9.80 17.89
N PRO A 172 -5.60 8.66 17.21
CA PRO A 172 -6.58 8.56 16.13
C PRO A 172 -8.03 8.67 16.64
N TRP A 173 -8.30 8.28 17.89
CA TRP A 173 -9.65 8.21 18.43
C TRP A 173 -10.41 9.55 18.44
N PRO A 174 -9.84 10.67 18.94
CA PRO A 174 -10.53 11.97 18.94
C PRO A 174 -10.75 12.50 17.52
N LEU A 175 -9.84 12.20 16.58
CA LEU A 175 -9.99 12.62 15.18
C LEU A 175 -11.13 11.86 14.52
N PHE A 176 -11.17 10.54 14.71
CA PHE A 176 -12.22 9.69 14.18
C PHE A 176 -13.59 10.09 14.71
N THR A 177 -13.74 10.24 16.03
CA THR A 177 -15.02 10.64 16.64
C THR A 177 -15.48 12.05 16.25
N GLN A 178 -14.56 13.01 16.10
CA GLN A 178 -14.89 14.33 15.56
C GLN A 178 -15.36 14.26 14.10
N TYR A 179 -14.70 13.43 13.29
CA TYR A 179 -15.12 13.18 11.92
C TYR A 179 -16.52 12.55 11.87
N LEU A 180 -16.79 11.51 12.67
CA LEU A 180 -18.11 10.87 12.77
C LEU A 180 -19.19 11.89 13.15
N ALA A 181 -18.95 12.71 14.17
CA ALA A 181 -19.90 13.75 14.57
C ALA A 181 -20.17 14.77 13.45
N SER A 182 -19.13 15.16 12.71
CA SER A 182 -19.27 16.04 11.55
C SER A 182 -19.99 15.38 10.37
N HIS A 183 -19.76 14.08 10.17
CA HIS A 183 -20.42 13.26 9.16
C HIS A 183 -21.91 13.12 9.48
N ASP A 184 -22.28 12.66 10.67
CA ASP A 184 -23.68 12.49 11.10
C ASP A 184 -24.48 13.79 11.01
N GLN A 185 -23.84 14.92 11.35
CA GLN A 185 -24.47 16.23 11.26
C GLN A 185 -24.80 16.63 9.81
N LYS A 186 -23.95 16.28 8.85
CA LYS A 186 -24.08 16.69 7.44
C LYS A 186 -24.81 15.64 6.58
N TYR A 187 -24.62 14.38 6.89
CA TYR A 187 -24.98 13.22 6.06
C TYR A 187 -25.66 12.11 6.87
N PRO A 188 -26.72 12.40 7.65
CA PRO A 188 -27.31 11.43 8.58
C PRO A 188 -27.88 10.16 7.93
N LEU A 189 -28.11 10.17 6.61
CA LEU A 189 -28.67 9.04 5.86
C LEU A 189 -27.68 8.43 4.86
N HIS A 190 -26.43 8.89 4.83
CA HIS A 190 -25.47 8.40 3.85
C HIS A 190 -24.85 7.08 4.29
N SER A 191 -24.83 6.11 3.37
CA SER A 191 -24.45 4.73 3.71
C SER A 191 -22.94 4.52 3.84
N PHE A 192 -22.14 5.38 3.23
CA PHE A 192 -20.69 5.25 3.20
C PHE A 192 -19.99 6.01 4.34
N LEU A 193 -18.91 5.43 4.85
CA LEU A 193 -18.13 6.01 5.94
C LEU A 193 -17.31 7.22 5.49
N TRP A 194 -16.59 7.12 4.37
CA TRP A 194 -15.67 8.14 3.91
C TRP A 194 -16.33 9.04 2.87
N ILE A 195 -16.69 10.26 3.26
CA ILE A 195 -17.41 11.20 2.40
C ILE A 195 -16.82 12.60 2.58
N HIS A 196 -16.68 13.30 1.48
CA HIS A 196 -16.33 14.71 1.42
C HIS A 196 -17.55 15.61 1.66
N LYS A 197 -17.34 16.92 1.88
CA LYS A 197 -18.41 17.91 2.11
C LYS A 197 -19.39 18.12 0.95
N ASP A 198 -19.17 17.49 -0.20
CA ASP A 198 -20.06 17.51 -1.36
C ASP A 198 -20.82 16.19 -1.54
N GLY A 199 -20.70 15.25 -0.58
CA GLY A 199 -21.35 13.95 -0.64
C GLY A 199 -20.61 12.90 -1.47
N HIS A 200 -19.48 13.23 -2.08
CA HIS A 200 -18.71 12.28 -2.89
C HIS A 200 -17.62 11.59 -2.06
N HIS A 201 -17.16 10.44 -2.54
CA HIS A 201 -16.03 9.76 -1.93
C HIS A 201 -14.72 10.54 -2.16
N PRO A 202 -13.82 10.59 -1.16
CA PRO A 202 -12.50 11.15 -1.37
C PRO A 202 -11.74 10.31 -2.40
N THR A 203 -11.15 10.97 -3.40
CA THR A 203 -10.33 10.28 -4.41
C THR A 203 -8.87 10.22 -4.01
N HIS A 204 -8.14 9.29 -4.62
CA HIS A 204 -6.69 9.17 -4.45
C HIS A 204 -5.96 10.49 -4.76
N SER A 205 -6.25 11.16 -5.88
CA SER A 205 -5.61 12.44 -6.22
C SER A 205 -5.95 13.56 -5.23
N TRP A 206 -7.17 13.56 -4.67
CA TRP A 206 -7.53 14.52 -3.63
C TRP A 206 -6.68 14.34 -2.37
N PHE A 207 -6.53 13.09 -1.92
CA PHE A 207 -5.75 12.77 -0.72
C PHE A 207 -4.27 13.12 -0.92
N ILE A 208 -3.68 12.69 -2.04
CA ILE A 208 -2.26 12.93 -2.34
C ILE A 208 -1.96 14.42 -2.52
N ARG A 209 -2.88 15.20 -3.08
CA ARG A 209 -2.70 16.65 -3.20
C ARG A 209 -2.58 17.33 -1.84
N LYS A 210 -3.40 16.95 -0.86
CA LYS A 210 -3.27 17.42 0.52
C LYS A 210 -1.99 16.90 1.17
N LEU A 211 -1.62 15.64 0.97
CA LEU A 211 -0.37 15.09 1.51
C LEU A 211 0.86 15.87 1.03
N LYS A 212 0.92 16.22 -0.25
CA LYS A 212 2.00 17.00 -0.87
C LYS A 212 2.05 18.47 -0.42
N SER A 213 1.02 19.01 0.24
CA SER A 213 1.12 20.34 0.84
C SER A 213 1.89 20.34 2.15
N PHE A 214 2.04 19.18 2.80
CA PHE A 214 2.79 19.01 4.05
C PHE A 214 4.18 18.41 3.82
N PHE A 215 4.31 17.51 2.84
CA PHE A 215 5.53 16.74 2.63
C PHE A 215 6.14 16.94 1.24
N SER A 216 7.45 16.73 1.14
CA SER A 216 8.14 16.64 -0.14
C SER A 216 7.64 15.42 -0.94
N ASN A 217 8.09 15.29 -2.18
CA ASN A 217 7.73 14.14 -3.02
C ASN A 217 8.25 12.79 -2.47
N ASP A 218 9.01 12.79 -1.38
CA ASP A 218 9.59 11.58 -0.77
C ASP A 218 8.56 10.77 0.03
N ILE A 219 7.43 11.38 0.39
CA ILE A 219 6.30 10.72 1.05
C ILE A 219 5.17 10.46 0.05
N SER A 220 4.58 9.27 0.11
CA SER A 220 3.52 8.82 -0.81
C SER A 220 2.41 8.04 -0.10
N GLY A 221 1.41 7.59 -0.85
CA GLY A 221 0.36 6.68 -0.36
C GLY A 221 0.89 5.43 0.36
N HIS A 222 2.05 4.91 -0.08
CA HIS A 222 2.67 3.73 0.53
C HIS A 222 3.46 4.04 1.81
N SER A 223 3.88 5.30 1.99
CA SER A 223 4.69 5.74 3.13
C SER A 223 3.95 5.62 4.46
N MET A 224 2.62 5.77 4.45
CA MET A 224 1.80 5.68 5.66
C MET A 224 1.80 4.27 6.25
N ARG A 225 1.48 3.26 5.43
CA ARG A 225 1.52 1.84 5.85
C ARG A 225 2.91 1.42 6.31
N ALA A 226 3.93 1.77 5.51
CA ALA A 226 5.32 1.48 5.85
C ALA A 226 5.76 2.16 7.16
N GLY A 227 5.30 3.40 7.36
CA GLY A 227 5.51 4.18 8.59
C GLY A 227 4.92 3.52 9.83
N GLY A 228 3.63 3.17 9.75
CA GLY A 228 2.94 2.46 10.82
C GLY A 228 3.62 1.14 11.19
N ALA A 229 3.97 0.33 10.19
CA ALA A 229 4.64 -0.95 10.40
C ALA A 229 6.02 -0.78 11.04
N THR A 230 6.80 0.21 10.58
CA THR A 230 8.11 0.54 11.14
C THR A 230 7.99 1.01 12.59
N SER A 231 6.97 1.81 12.89
CA SER A 231 6.67 2.25 14.25
C SER A 231 6.36 1.08 15.19
N LEU A 232 5.48 0.15 14.77
CA LEU A 232 5.13 -1.01 15.58
C LEU A 232 6.34 -1.93 15.82
N ALA A 233 7.15 -2.13 14.79
CA ALA A 233 8.40 -2.87 14.92
C ALA A 233 9.37 -2.19 15.90
N ALA A 234 9.49 -0.85 15.85
CA ALA A 234 10.31 -0.08 16.79
C ALA A 234 9.77 -0.15 18.23
N ALA A 235 8.46 -0.28 18.40
CA ALA A 235 7.81 -0.50 19.69
C ALA A 235 7.91 -1.95 20.20
N GLY A 236 8.51 -2.86 19.43
CA GLY A 236 8.74 -4.26 19.83
C GLY A 236 7.53 -5.18 19.62
N VAL A 237 6.56 -4.79 18.81
CA VAL A 237 5.40 -5.64 18.47
C VAL A 237 5.85 -6.77 17.54
N SER A 238 5.50 -8.02 17.90
CA SER A 238 5.84 -9.20 17.09
C SER A 238 5.13 -9.14 15.72
N PRO A 239 5.77 -9.54 14.61
CA PRO A 239 5.15 -9.59 13.29
C PRO A 239 3.87 -10.44 13.23
N ASP A 240 3.74 -11.44 14.11
CA ASP A 240 2.56 -12.30 14.18
C ASP A 240 1.31 -11.56 14.73
N HIS A 241 1.49 -10.37 15.31
CA HIS A 241 0.45 -9.55 15.93
C HIS A 241 0.18 -8.23 15.15
N ILE A 242 0.71 -8.13 13.93
CA ILE A 242 0.61 -6.96 13.03
C ILE A 242 -0.42 -7.22 11.92
#